data_AF-A0A8T9BSP8-F1
#
_entry.id   AF-A0A8T9BSP8-F1
#
_cell.length_a   1.000
_cell.length_b   1.000
_cell.length_c   1.000
_cell.angle_alpha   90.00
_cell.angle_beta   90.00
_cell.angle_gamma   90.00
#
_symmetry.space_group_name_H-M   'P 1'
#
loop_
_entity.id
_entity.type
_entity.pdbx_description
1 polymer ?
#
loop_
_entity_poly.entity_id
_entity_poly.type
_entity_poly.pdbx_seq_one_letter_code
_entity_poly.pdbx_strand_id
1 'polypeptide(L)'
;RSLQRTTEFKTVVELRTSILEIWIKEGGKAKGFDPSIILDGLRKVINDRLVELLEARVNKLHLVATEVEGTLGSWRDGVTDKQESLWDAAMLDMEISHGAGLFKQEVLARNHGRNDAVSRPFKGYQTWRQLVDEIIIVIEQLKKQRWDDDLEDIEDDLSLESRNTLLSTDDPNMLQDHLDTCLEKAYKDLHGQIASLVSNYEGEQLGSISIYILRVIRDIRTELPKNKSLQSFGLALVPRLHEKIASTVSEDLLKSFSKSFGKKKVAGRSLWEGNPELPVQPSPATFKLLNGLTSAMAKAGSDLWSPSAVSILKSYLRTEIGNSWSTALKEQDEKAASKVNGAATNGEAESEEPEEERQTNGVEVVDPIQRKQVLTQFLFDVLLLQSSFELQNVETDDELQKLGGELEQQAELDSASRKRLQQAAKEYWKRTSLLFGLLA
;
A
#
# COMPACT_ATOMS: atom_id res chain seq x y z
N ARG A 1 28.31 -41.06 12.01
CA ARG A 1 28.16 -39.58 12.00
C ARG A 1 27.28 -39.21 13.18
N SER A 2 27.61 -38.20 14.00
CA SER A 2 26.72 -37.82 15.10
C SER A 2 25.53 -37.03 14.58
N LEU A 3 24.33 -37.33 15.09
CA LEU A 3 23.06 -36.68 14.71
C LEU A 3 23.12 -35.14 14.81
N GLN A 4 23.84 -34.66 15.83
CA GLN A 4 24.06 -33.24 16.10
C GLN A 4 24.85 -32.49 15.02
N ARG A 5 25.68 -33.19 14.23
CA ARG A 5 26.49 -32.56 13.17
C ARG A 5 25.78 -32.50 11.82
N THR A 6 24.65 -33.19 11.67
CA THR A 6 23.87 -33.18 10.42
C THR A 6 23.02 -31.90 10.36
N THR A 7 23.19 -31.10 9.31
CA THR A 7 22.49 -29.83 9.09
C THR A 7 21.34 -29.93 8.09
N GLU A 8 21.29 -31.03 7.34
CA GLU A 8 20.28 -31.26 6.31
C GLU A 8 19.08 -32.00 6.91
N PHE A 9 17.90 -31.37 6.82
CA PHE A 9 16.64 -31.92 7.36
C PHE A 9 16.32 -33.28 6.73
N LYS A 10 16.45 -33.39 5.41
CA LYS A 10 16.24 -34.64 4.66
C LYS A 10 17.15 -35.77 5.14
N THR A 11 18.42 -35.52 5.37
CA THR A 11 19.37 -36.54 5.85
C THR A 11 19.03 -37.04 7.24
N VAL A 12 18.51 -36.18 8.12
CA VAL A 12 18.04 -36.60 9.46
C VAL A 12 16.80 -37.49 9.33
N VAL A 13 15.90 -37.18 8.40
CA VAL A 13 14.73 -38.02 8.09
C VAL A 13 15.11 -39.36 7.46
N GLU A 14 16.04 -39.40 6.51
CA GLU A 14 16.54 -40.65 5.94
C GLU A 14 17.18 -41.54 7.02
N LEU A 15 17.97 -40.92 7.91
CA LEU A 15 18.57 -41.63 9.04
C LEU A 15 17.52 -42.09 10.06
N ARG A 16 16.46 -41.31 10.29
CA ARG A 16 15.29 -41.74 11.08
C ARG A 16 14.70 -43.02 10.48
N THR A 17 14.41 -43.00 9.19
CA THR A 17 13.84 -44.15 8.47
C THR A 17 14.73 -45.38 8.60
N SER A 18 16.04 -45.27 8.31
CA SER A 18 16.95 -46.41 8.43
C SER A 18 17.09 -46.95 9.85
N ILE A 19 17.17 -46.08 10.86
CA ILE A 19 17.30 -46.52 12.26
C ILE A 19 16.02 -47.23 12.72
N LEU A 20 14.86 -46.67 12.39
CA LEU A 20 13.58 -47.26 12.78
C LEU A 20 13.32 -48.57 12.05
N GLU A 21 13.67 -48.70 10.76
CA GLU A 21 13.58 -49.97 10.03
C GLU A 21 14.43 -51.09 10.68
N ILE A 22 15.67 -50.77 11.09
CA ILE A 22 16.54 -51.71 11.78
C ILE A 22 15.96 -52.07 13.16
N TRP A 23 15.47 -51.07 13.90
CA TRP A 23 14.88 -51.27 15.21
C TRP A 23 13.62 -52.14 15.15
N ILE A 24 12.77 -51.93 14.15
CA ILE A 24 11.55 -52.71 13.94
C ILE A 24 11.89 -54.18 13.64
N LYS A 25 12.94 -54.45 12.85
CA LYS A 25 13.36 -55.82 12.48
C LYS A 25 14.04 -56.59 13.61
N GLU A 26 14.82 -55.91 14.46
CA GLU A 26 15.72 -56.57 15.42
C GLU A 26 15.43 -56.22 16.91
N GLY A 27 14.72 -55.12 17.18
CA GLY A 27 14.52 -54.58 18.53
C GLY A 27 13.65 -55.46 19.43
N GLY A 28 12.65 -56.16 18.87
CA GLY A 28 11.81 -57.11 19.61
C GLY A 28 12.51 -58.41 20.02
N LYS A 29 13.68 -58.72 19.43
CA LYS A 29 14.43 -59.97 19.71
C LYS A 29 15.32 -59.87 20.94
N ALA A 30 15.55 -58.66 21.44
CA ALA A 30 16.47 -58.42 22.53
C ALA A 30 15.82 -58.68 23.90
N LYS A 31 16.41 -59.59 24.68
CA LYS A 31 15.85 -60.03 25.97
C LYS A 31 16.30 -59.11 27.10
N GLY A 32 15.37 -58.73 27.99
CA GLY A 32 15.67 -58.09 29.28
C GLY A 32 15.41 -56.58 29.36
N PHE A 33 14.76 -55.97 28.37
CA PHE A 33 14.28 -54.58 28.42
C PHE A 33 12.97 -54.41 27.67
N ASP A 34 12.20 -53.36 28.00
CA ASP A 34 10.99 -52.98 27.28
C ASP A 34 11.37 -52.27 25.97
N PRO A 35 11.04 -52.83 24.79
CA PRO A 35 11.36 -52.24 23.49
C PRO A 35 10.79 -50.82 23.30
N SER A 36 9.69 -50.51 23.97
CA SER A 36 8.99 -49.22 23.87
C SER A 36 9.86 -48.06 24.38
N ILE A 37 10.61 -48.29 25.47
CA ILE A 37 11.47 -47.27 26.10
C ILE A 37 12.57 -46.81 25.14
N ILE A 38 13.19 -47.74 24.42
CA ILE A 38 14.27 -47.42 23.47
C ILE A 38 13.69 -46.76 22.22
N LEU A 39 12.55 -47.24 21.72
CA LEU A 39 11.85 -46.61 20.60
C LEU A 39 11.51 -45.15 20.90
N ASP A 40 10.93 -44.87 22.06
CA ASP A 40 10.58 -43.52 22.48
C ASP A 40 11.82 -42.64 22.69
N GLY A 41 12.90 -43.19 23.24
CA GLY A 41 14.19 -42.51 23.35
C GLY A 41 14.76 -42.11 21.98
N LEU A 42 14.75 -43.02 21.00
CA LEU A 42 15.22 -42.77 19.64
C LEU A 42 14.34 -41.73 18.93
N ARG A 43 13.01 -41.90 19.01
CA ARG A 43 12.04 -40.95 18.45
C ARG A 43 12.24 -39.56 19.01
N LYS A 44 12.35 -39.43 20.34
CA LYS A 44 12.58 -38.16 21.00
C LYS A 44 13.84 -37.46 20.49
N VAL A 45 14.99 -38.13 20.51
CA VAL A 45 16.27 -37.53 20.09
C VAL A 45 16.24 -37.09 18.62
N ILE A 46 15.60 -37.88 17.75
CA ILE A 46 15.45 -37.56 16.33
C ILE A 46 14.48 -36.40 16.12
N ASN A 47 13.31 -36.44 16.75
CA ASN A 47 12.29 -35.41 16.63
C ASN A 47 12.78 -34.08 17.20
N ASP A 48 13.46 -34.07 18.35
CA ASP A 48 14.08 -32.89 18.93
C ASP A 48 15.05 -32.25 17.92
N ARG A 49 15.88 -33.07 17.24
CA ARG A 49 16.80 -32.58 16.22
C ARG A 49 16.08 -32.05 14.97
N LEU A 50 14.99 -32.69 14.54
CA LEU A 50 14.19 -32.21 13.42
C LEU A 50 13.53 -30.87 13.74
N VAL A 51 13.01 -30.71 14.96
CA VAL A 51 12.45 -29.45 15.47
C VAL A 51 13.53 -28.36 15.49
N GLU A 52 14.73 -28.62 16.04
CA GLU A 52 15.84 -27.65 16.02
C GLU A 52 16.19 -27.17 14.60
N LEU A 53 16.29 -28.11 13.65
CA LEU A 53 16.63 -27.79 12.25
C LEU A 53 15.51 -27.00 11.56
N LEU A 54 14.26 -27.35 11.85
CA LEU A 54 13.09 -26.64 11.37
C LEU A 54 13.08 -25.20 11.88
N GLU A 55 13.23 -25.01 13.19
CA GLU A 55 13.25 -23.69 13.82
C GLU A 55 14.38 -22.83 13.24
N ALA A 56 15.58 -23.40 13.10
CA ALA A 56 16.72 -22.71 12.50
C ALA A 56 16.46 -22.26 11.05
N ARG A 57 15.74 -23.06 10.25
CA ARG A 57 15.37 -22.69 8.87
C ARG A 57 14.27 -21.63 8.82
N VAL A 58 13.21 -21.79 9.60
CA VAL A 58 12.10 -20.83 9.68
C VAL A 58 12.61 -19.47 10.16
N ASN A 59 13.46 -19.45 11.19
CA ASN A 59 14.01 -18.23 11.77
C ASN A 59 14.79 -17.40 10.75
N LYS A 60 15.36 -17.96 9.68
CA LYS A 60 16.08 -17.20 8.63
C LYS A 60 15.21 -16.15 7.91
N LEU A 61 13.89 -16.16 8.10
CA LEU A 61 13.00 -15.10 7.59
C LEU A 61 13.44 -13.70 8.06
N HIS A 62 14.07 -13.56 9.23
CA HIS A 62 14.60 -12.28 9.73
C HIS A 62 15.63 -11.64 8.78
N LEU A 63 16.30 -12.42 7.93
CA LEU A 63 17.24 -11.88 6.95
C LEU A 63 16.53 -10.99 5.93
N VAL A 64 15.26 -11.27 5.60
CA VAL A 64 14.46 -10.41 4.72
C VAL A 64 14.26 -9.04 5.37
N ALA A 65 13.97 -8.99 6.67
CA ALA A 65 13.86 -7.73 7.41
C ALA A 65 15.19 -6.98 7.45
N THR A 66 16.30 -7.71 7.62
CA THR A 66 17.65 -7.13 7.62
C THR A 66 18.02 -6.51 6.27
N GLU A 67 17.63 -7.15 5.16
CA GLU A 67 17.79 -6.61 3.80
C GLU A 67 16.94 -5.35 3.57
N VAL A 68 15.71 -5.34 4.09
CA VAL A 68 14.84 -4.15 4.07
C VAL A 68 15.50 -3.02 4.86
N GLU A 69 15.94 -3.30 6.08
CA GLU A 69 16.64 -2.33 6.94
C GLU A 69 17.91 -1.79 6.27
N GLY A 70 18.75 -2.65 5.69
CA GLY A 70 19.96 -2.25 4.97
C GLY A 70 19.67 -1.41 3.73
N THR A 71 18.58 -1.70 3.03
CA THR A 71 18.12 -0.89 1.89
C THR A 71 17.68 0.50 2.34
N LEU A 72 16.95 0.59 3.45
CA LEU A 72 16.52 1.87 4.02
C LEU A 72 17.70 2.66 4.60
N GLY A 73 18.68 2.00 5.23
CA GLY A 73 19.89 2.64 5.76
C GLY A 73 20.82 3.19 4.68
N SER A 74 20.72 2.70 3.44
CA SER A 74 21.49 3.16 2.28
C SER A 74 20.64 3.93 1.26
N TRP A 75 19.46 4.39 1.68
CA TRP A 75 18.49 5.02 0.80
C TRP A 75 19.03 6.30 0.13
N ARG A 76 18.84 6.41 -1.19
CA ARG A 76 19.20 7.59 -1.99
C ARG A 76 18.09 7.88 -2.98
N ASP A 77 17.51 9.07 -2.91
CA ASP A 77 16.45 9.50 -3.82
C ASP A 77 16.96 9.59 -5.26
N GLY A 78 16.11 9.19 -6.20
CA GLY A 78 16.42 9.10 -7.63
C GLY A 78 17.33 7.94 -8.02
N VAL A 79 17.84 7.16 -7.05
CA VAL A 79 18.72 6.02 -7.28
C VAL A 79 18.07 4.74 -6.77
N THR A 80 17.73 4.67 -5.48
CA THR A 80 17.16 3.47 -4.85
C THR A 80 15.70 3.25 -5.22
N ASP A 81 14.96 4.32 -5.50
CA ASP A 81 13.54 4.33 -5.89
C ASP A 81 13.33 4.38 -7.40
N LYS A 82 14.40 4.54 -8.19
CA LYS A 82 14.34 4.66 -9.65
C LYS A 82 13.60 3.46 -10.25
N GLN A 83 12.63 3.77 -11.11
CA GLN A 83 11.86 2.79 -11.87
C GLN A 83 12.35 2.76 -13.32
N GLU A 84 12.45 1.56 -13.87
CA GLU A 84 12.79 1.38 -15.28
C GLU A 84 11.53 1.47 -16.15
N SER A 85 11.63 2.22 -17.25
CA SER A 85 10.53 2.38 -18.20
C SER A 85 10.43 1.14 -19.07
N LEU A 86 9.22 0.63 -19.34
CA LEU A 86 9.00 -0.44 -20.33
C LEU A 86 9.56 -0.13 -21.74
N TRP A 87 9.84 1.15 -22.02
CA TRP A 87 10.29 1.65 -23.31
C TRP A 87 11.75 2.12 -23.30
N ASP A 88 12.56 1.67 -22.33
CA ASP A 88 13.99 1.96 -22.35
C ASP A 88 14.76 1.10 -23.37
N ALA A 89 15.98 1.52 -23.71
CA ALA A 89 16.82 0.82 -24.67
C ALA A 89 17.11 -0.62 -24.23
N ALA A 90 17.32 -0.85 -22.93
CA ALA A 90 17.61 -2.17 -22.40
C ALA A 90 16.49 -3.20 -22.68
N MET A 91 15.23 -2.78 -22.60
CA MET A 91 14.08 -3.64 -22.88
C MET A 91 13.81 -3.82 -24.37
N LEU A 92 14.04 -2.78 -25.16
CA LEU A 92 13.88 -2.84 -26.61
C LEU A 92 14.95 -3.72 -27.27
N ASP A 93 16.17 -3.71 -26.72
CA ASP A 93 17.30 -4.49 -27.21
C ASP A 93 17.32 -5.93 -26.64
N MET A 94 16.35 -6.30 -25.80
CA MET A 94 16.38 -7.57 -25.11
C MET A 94 16.05 -8.74 -26.05
N GLU A 95 16.90 -9.77 -26.04
CA GLU A 95 16.81 -10.88 -26.97
C GLU A 95 15.60 -11.79 -26.67
N ILE A 96 14.75 -12.02 -27.67
CA ILE A 96 13.50 -12.82 -27.56
C ILE A 96 13.71 -14.28 -27.99
N SER A 97 14.92 -14.63 -28.45
CA SER A 97 15.28 -15.89 -29.14
C SER A 97 15.00 -17.17 -28.34
N HIS A 98 14.81 -17.10 -27.01
CA HIS A 98 14.56 -18.24 -26.13
C HIS A 98 13.17 -18.19 -25.46
N GLY A 99 12.12 -18.12 -26.28
CA GLY A 99 10.73 -18.21 -25.82
C GLY A 99 10.25 -17.01 -25.01
N ALA A 100 10.89 -15.84 -25.18
CA ALA A 100 10.52 -14.58 -24.52
C ALA A 100 10.41 -14.64 -22.99
N GLY A 101 10.99 -15.65 -22.32
CA GLY A 101 10.82 -15.87 -20.88
C GLY A 101 11.35 -14.71 -20.05
N LEU A 102 12.58 -14.27 -20.34
CA LEU A 102 13.20 -13.10 -19.71
C LEU A 102 12.41 -11.82 -20.01
N PHE A 103 11.98 -11.64 -21.26
CA PHE A 103 11.10 -10.53 -21.66
C PHE A 103 9.82 -10.47 -20.83
N LYS A 104 9.12 -11.60 -20.66
CA LYS A 104 7.93 -11.65 -19.82
C LYS A 104 8.24 -11.32 -18.36
N GLN A 105 9.35 -11.82 -17.82
CA GLN A 105 9.76 -11.52 -16.44
C GLN A 105 10.07 -10.04 -16.24
N GLU A 106 10.76 -9.39 -17.18
CA GLU A 106 11.06 -7.96 -17.13
C GLU A 106 9.81 -7.09 -17.30
N VAL A 107 8.88 -7.44 -18.22
CA VAL A 107 7.59 -6.75 -18.30
C VAL A 107 6.85 -6.83 -16.97
N LEU A 108 6.80 -8.02 -16.35
CA LEU A 108 6.14 -8.21 -15.07
C LEU A 108 6.85 -7.44 -13.96
N ALA A 109 8.18 -7.48 -13.90
CA ALA A 109 8.97 -6.76 -12.90
C ALA A 109 8.68 -5.26 -12.97
N ARG A 110 8.74 -4.67 -14.17
CA ARG A 110 8.50 -3.24 -14.38
C ARG A 110 7.04 -2.84 -14.16
N ASN A 111 6.08 -3.66 -14.57
CA ASN A 111 4.66 -3.40 -14.30
C ASN A 111 4.34 -3.44 -12.80
N HIS A 112 5.04 -4.28 -12.04
CA HIS A 112 4.94 -4.32 -10.58
C HIS A 112 5.88 -3.32 -9.87
N GLY A 113 6.59 -2.45 -10.60
CA GLY A 113 7.53 -1.48 -10.05
C GLY A 113 8.67 -2.12 -9.23
N ARG A 114 9.08 -3.34 -9.60
CA ARG A 114 10.23 -4.03 -9.03
C ARG A 114 11.49 -3.44 -9.61
N ASN A 115 12.23 -2.72 -8.78
CA ASN A 115 13.59 -2.31 -9.06
C ASN A 115 14.58 -3.19 -8.28
N ASP A 116 15.88 -2.93 -8.40
CA ASP A 116 16.93 -3.67 -7.68
C ASP A 116 16.76 -3.65 -6.16
N ALA A 117 16.22 -2.55 -5.62
CA ALA A 117 15.98 -2.40 -4.19
C ALA A 117 14.85 -3.33 -3.71
N VAL A 118 13.73 -3.43 -4.44
CA VAL A 118 12.61 -4.34 -4.14
C VAL A 118 12.97 -5.80 -4.42
N SER A 119 13.74 -6.04 -5.48
CA SER A 119 14.06 -7.40 -5.93
C SER A 119 15.00 -8.15 -4.97
N ARG A 120 15.88 -7.44 -4.25
CA ARG A 120 16.80 -8.03 -3.26
C ARG A 120 16.07 -8.75 -2.11
N PRO A 121 15.24 -8.08 -1.28
CA PRO A 121 14.51 -8.74 -0.21
C PRO A 121 13.54 -9.80 -0.74
N PHE A 122 12.94 -9.58 -1.91
CA PHE A 122 12.06 -10.58 -2.52
C PHE A 122 12.80 -11.85 -2.93
N LYS A 123 13.97 -11.75 -3.59
CA LYS A 123 14.80 -12.93 -3.90
C LYS A 123 15.24 -13.66 -2.63
N GLY A 124 15.63 -12.91 -1.58
CA GLY A 124 15.95 -13.47 -0.27
C GLY A 124 14.77 -14.25 0.33
N TYR A 125 13.56 -13.70 0.21
CA TYR A 125 12.33 -14.37 0.60
C TYR A 125 12.06 -15.64 -0.23
N GLN A 126 12.22 -15.60 -1.55
CA GLN A 126 12.04 -16.77 -2.42
C GLN A 126 13.00 -17.91 -2.07
N THR A 127 14.28 -17.60 -1.82
CA THR A 127 15.26 -18.60 -1.37
C THR A 127 14.88 -19.19 -0.01
N TRP A 128 14.47 -18.35 0.95
CA TRP A 128 13.96 -18.84 2.22
C TRP A 128 12.72 -19.72 2.04
N ARG A 129 11.81 -19.34 1.14
CA ARG A 129 10.56 -20.04 0.91
C ARG A 129 10.79 -21.45 0.37
N GLN A 130 11.73 -21.61 -0.56
CA GLN A 130 12.15 -22.92 -1.06
C GLN A 130 12.64 -23.83 0.08
N LEU A 131 13.43 -23.30 1.02
CA LEU A 131 13.91 -24.06 2.18
C LEU A 131 12.78 -24.54 3.09
N VAL A 132 11.69 -23.77 3.22
CA VAL A 132 10.50 -24.16 3.99
C VAL A 132 9.66 -25.17 3.22
N ASP A 133 9.47 -24.98 1.92
CA ASP A 133 8.72 -25.92 1.08
C ASP A 133 9.38 -27.30 1.03
N GLU A 134 10.73 -27.36 1.05
CA GLU A 134 11.46 -28.62 1.23
C GLU A 134 11.06 -29.35 2.53
N ILE A 135 10.93 -28.64 3.65
CA ILE A 135 10.53 -29.23 4.93
C ILE A 135 9.10 -29.76 4.82
N ILE A 136 8.19 -28.96 4.24
CA ILE A 136 6.79 -29.36 4.04
C ILE A 136 6.71 -30.66 3.22
N ILE A 137 7.46 -30.74 2.11
CA ILE A 137 7.51 -31.94 1.27
C ILE A 137 8.02 -33.15 2.06
N VAL A 138 9.06 -32.98 2.89
CA VAL A 138 9.60 -34.06 3.70
C VAL A 138 8.60 -34.50 4.79
N ILE A 139 7.89 -33.58 5.43
CA ILE A 139 6.82 -33.92 6.39
C ILE A 139 5.70 -34.70 5.68
N GLU A 140 5.28 -34.28 4.48
CA GLU A 140 4.29 -35.00 3.69
C GLU A 140 4.75 -36.41 3.29
N GLN A 141 6.05 -36.59 3.02
CA GLN A 141 6.64 -37.91 2.76
C GLN A 141 6.59 -38.80 4.02
N LEU A 142 6.90 -38.25 5.19
CA LEU A 142 6.78 -38.97 6.47
C LEU A 142 5.34 -39.45 6.73
N LYS A 143 4.33 -38.62 6.40
CA LYS A 143 2.91 -39.00 6.52
C LYS A 143 2.50 -40.18 5.62
N LYS A 144 3.19 -40.35 4.49
CA LYS A 144 2.91 -41.40 3.50
C LYS A 144 3.72 -42.67 3.74
N GLN A 145 4.65 -42.64 4.69
CA GLN A 145 5.52 -43.77 4.98
C GLN A 145 4.70 -44.92 5.58
N ARG A 146 4.82 -46.10 4.99
CA ARG A 146 4.30 -47.35 5.54
C ARG A 146 5.44 -48.07 6.22
N TRP A 147 5.19 -48.59 7.40
CA TRP A 147 6.12 -49.42 8.15
C TRP A 147 5.65 -50.86 7.96
N ASP A 148 6.46 -51.69 7.29
CA ASP A 148 6.10 -53.01 6.71
C ASP A 148 5.27 -53.93 7.62
N ASP A 149 4.37 -54.68 6.95
CA ASP A 149 3.46 -55.73 7.44
C ASP A 149 4.10 -57.13 7.46
N ASP A 150 5.31 -57.29 6.90
CA ASP A 150 5.99 -58.59 6.72
C ASP A 150 6.47 -59.24 8.05
N LEU A 151 6.05 -58.70 9.20
CA LEU A 151 6.31 -59.20 10.54
C LEU A 151 5.06 -59.86 11.17
N GLU A 152 4.13 -60.36 10.34
CA GLU A 152 2.94 -61.16 10.76
C GLU A 152 3.29 -62.30 11.75
N ASP A 153 4.54 -62.79 11.76
CA ASP A 153 5.00 -63.87 12.63
C ASP A 153 5.58 -63.43 14.00
N ILE A 154 5.75 -62.12 14.29
CA ILE A 154 6.52 -61.64 15.46
C ILE A 154 5.77 -60.64 16.39
N GLU A 155 4.87 -59.79 15.87
CA GLU A 155 4.16 -58.76 16.66
C GLU A 155 2.63 -58.93 16.58
N ASP A 156 1.90 -58.64 17.67
CA ASP A 156 0.43 -58.63 17.65
C ASP A 156 -0.10 -57.46 16.79
N ASP A 157 -1.13 -57.68 15.96
CA ASP A 157 -1.73 -56.67 15.06
C ASP A 157 -2.01 -55.30 15.73
N LEU A 158 -2.43 -55.31 17.00
CA LEU A 158 -2.71 -54.09 17.77
C LEU A 158 -1.46 -53.24 18.05
N SER A 159 -0.29 -53.88 18.15
CA SER A 159 1.00 -53.20 18.35
C SER A 159 1.53 -52.58 17.05
N LEU A 160 1.29 -53.23 15.91
CA LEU A 160 1.61 -52.73 14.58
C LEU A 160 0.79 -51.48 14.23
N GLU A 161 -0.52 -51.52 14.48
CA GLU A 161 -1.41 -50.38 14.21
C GLU A 161 -1.04 -49.18 15.08
N SER A 162 -0.83 -49.40 16.39
CA SER A 162 -0.37 -48.37 17.33
C SER A 162 0.95 -47.70 16.89
N ARG A 163 1.94 -48.50 16.46
CA ARG A 163 3.23 -48.01 15.97
C ARG A 163 3.10 -47.22 14.68
N ASN A 164 2.25 -47.66 13.75
CA ASN A 164 2.04 -46.96 12.49
C ASN A 164 1.32 -45.62 12.71
N THR A 165 0.33 -45.56 13.60
CA THR A 165 -0.28 -44.31 14.05
C THR A 165 0.80 -43.37 14.61
N LEU A 166 1.65 -43.88 15.49
CA LEU A 166 2.66 -43.10 16.17
C LEU A 166 3.73 -42.50 15.23
N LEU A 167 4.23 -43.30 14.28
CA LEU A 167 5.35 -42.90 13.41
C LEU A 167 4.93 -42.16 12.12
N SER A 168 3.74 -42.45 11.60
CA SER A 168 3.25 -41.89 10.33
C SER A 168 2.12 -40.87 10.53
N THR A 169 1.49 -40.82 11.70
CA THR A 169 0.46 -39.82 12.03
C THR A 169 0.94 -38.84 13.10
N ASP A 170 1.33 -39.33 14.28
CA ASP A 170 1.60 -38.45 15.43
C ASP A 170 2.90 -37.65 15.26
N ASP A 171 4.02 -38.31 14.93
CA ASP A 171 5.30 -37.63 14.70
C ASP A 171 5.22 -36.56 13.60
N PRO A 172 4.66 -36.83 12.40
CA PRO A 172 4.60 -35.83 11.34
C PRO A 172 3.58 -34.71 11.62
N ASN A 173 2.50 -34.98 12.37
CA ASN A 173 1.57 -33.95 12.80
C ASN A 173 2.21 -33.03 13.84
N MET A 174 2.96 -33.58 14.81
CA MET A 174 3.73 -32.77 15.76
C MET A 174 4.72 -31.85 15.04
N LEU A 175 5.45 -32.35 14.05
CA LEU A 175 6.37 -31.54 13.25
C LEU A 175 5.65 -30.46 12.42
N GLN A 176 4.47 -30.78 11.88
CA GLN A 176 3.63 -29.82 11.16
C GLN A 176 3.11 -28.71 12.08
N ASP A 177 2.64 -29.05 13.27
CA ASP A 177 2.14 -28.08 14.26
C ASP A 177 3.27 -27.16 14.75
N HIS A 178 4.46 -27.71 14.98
CA HIS A 178 5.67 -26.93 15.25
C HIS A 178 6.03 -26.02 14.07
N LEU A 179 5.95 -26.51 12.83
CA LEU A 179 6.19 -25.70 11.64
C LEU A 179 5.26 -24.49 11.58
N ASP A 180 3.95 -24.73 11.71
CA ASP A 180 2.93 -23.70 11.62
C ASP A 180 3.08 -22.67 12.75
N THR A 181 3.34 -23.11 13.98
CA THR A 181 3.62 -22.23 15.12
C THR A 181 4.86 -21.37 14.89
N CYS A 182 5.95 -21.97 14.39
CA CYS A 182 7.18 -21.25 14.13
C CYS A 182 7.01 -20.24 12.98
N LEU A 183 6.28 -20.61 11.92
CA LEU A 183 5.97 -19.71 10.82
C LEU A 183 5.14 -18.53 11.32
N GLU A 184 4.09 -18.76 12.10
CA GLU A 184 3.29 -17.69 12.68
C GLU A 184 4.13 -16.71 13.49
N LYS A 185 5.04 -17.22 14.32
CA LYS A 185 5.97 -16.39 15.09
C LYS A 185 6.89 -15.58 14.17
N ALA A 186 7.55 -16.24 13.21
CA ALA A 186 8.48 -15.56 12.30
C ALA A 186 7.81 -14.46 11.47
N TYR A 187 6.57 -14.66 11.00
CA TYR A 187 5.82 -13.63 10.30
C TYR A 187 5.35 -12.49 11.21
N LYS A 188 5.00 -12.78 12.46
CA LYS A 188 4.72 -11.74 13.47
C LYS A 188 5.95 -10.90 13.77
N ASP A 189 7.12 -11.54 13.90
CA ASP A 189 8.40 -10.86 14.14
C ASP A 189 8.77 -10.00 12.93
N LEU A 190 8.69 -10.53 11.70
CA LEU A 190 8.89 -9.78 10.46
C LEU A 190 7.93 -8.58 10.35
N HIS A 191 6.65 -8.78 10.67
CA HIS A 191 5.67 -7.70 10.68
C HIS A 191 6.04 -6.61 11.69
N GLY A 192 6.43 -6.99 12.91
CA GLY A 192 6.87 -6.07 13.95
C GLY A 192 8.11 -5.27 13.55
N GLN A 193 9.08 -5.92 12.90
CA GLN A 193 10.29 -5.26 12.38
C GLN A 193 9.97 -4.28 11.25
N ILE A 194 9.10 -4.64 10.30
CA ILE A 194 8.68 -3.69 9.25
C ILE A 194 7.89 -2.53 9.87
N ALA A 195 7.00 -2.81 10.84
CA ALA A 195 6.21 -1.79 11.51
C ALA A 195 7.08 -0.78 12.31
N SER A 196 8.14 -1.26 12.96
CA SER A 196 9.09 -0.40 13.66
C SER A 196 9.89 0.45 12.67
N LEU A 197 10.36 -0.13 11.56
CA LEU A 197 11.01 0.62 10.49
C LEU A 197 10.11 1.74 9.96
N VAL A 198 8.86 1.42 9.58
CA VAL A 198 7.88 2.42 9.10
C VAL A 198 7.65 3.55 10.10
N SER A 199 7.73 3.26 11.40
CA SER A 199 7.51 4.26 12.45
C SER A 199 8.74 5.11 12.75
N ASN A 200 9.95 4.60 12.49
CA ASN A 200 11.21 5.30 12.75
C ASN A 200 11.59 6.28 11.62
N TYR A 201 11.07 6.08 10.41
CA TYR A 201 11.33 6.98 9.30
C TYR A 201 10.36 8.16 9.32
N GLU A 202 10.92 9.37 9.39
CA GLU A 202 10.25 10.66 9.24
C GLU A 202 11.08 11.54 8.29
N GLY A 203 10.43 12.24 7.34
CA GLY A 203 11.12 13.14 6.42
C GLY A 203 10.51 13.20 5.02
N GLU A 204 11.18 13.91 4.11
CA GLU A 204 10.74 14.12 2.71
C GLU A 204 10.71 12.82 1.88
N GLN A 205 11.51 11.82 2.27
CA GLN A 205 11.63 10.51 1.60
C GLN A 205 10.51 9.53 1.93
N LEU A 206 9.59 9.94 2.81
CA LEU A 206 8.61 9.06 3.40
C LEU A 206 7.62 8.50 2.36
N GLY A 207 7.32 9.24 1.30
CA GLY A 207 6.51 8.74 0.19
C GLY A 207 7.22 7.64 -0.61
N SER A 208 8.48 7.84 -0.98
CA SER A 208 9.24 6.87 -1.80
C SER A 208 9.56 5.59 -1.00
N ILE A 209 9.86 5.73 0.29
CA ILE A 209 10.00 4.61 1.23
C ILE A 209 8.66 3.86 1.40
N SER A 210 7.53 4.56 1.51
CA SER A 210 6.22 3.92 1.63
C SER A 210 5.87 3.09 0.40
N ILE A 211 6.20 3.58 -0.80
CA ILE A 211 6.06 2.85 -2.07
C ILE A 211 6.90 1.56 -2.03
N TYR A 212 8.17 1.67 -1.64
CA TYR A 212 9.07 0.53 -1.53
C TYR A 212 8.53 -0.54 -0.57
N ILE A 213 8.12 -0.15 0.64
CA ILE A 213 7.62 -1.08 1.66
C ILE A 213 6.33 -1.76 1.20
N LEU A 214 5.40 -1.04 0.56
CA LEU A 214 4.18 -1.64 0.00
C LEU A 214 4.49 -2.70 -1.04
N ARG A 215 5.47 -2.45 -1.92
CA ARG A 215 5.88 -3.41 -2.95
C ARG A 215 6.50 -4.65 -2.33
N VAL A 216 7.36 -4.50 -1.32
CA VAL A 216 7.93 -5.63 -0.56
C VAL A 216 6.83 -6.44 0.15
N ILE A 217 5.91 -5.78 0.85
CA ILE A 217 4.78 -6.45 1.52
C ILE A 217 3.93 -7.20 0.50
N ARG A 218 3.60 -6.56 -0.63
CA ARG A 218 2.81 -7.18 -1.71
C ARG A 218 3.52 -8.42 -2.24
N ASP A 219 4.80 -8.32 -2.58
CA ASP A 219 5.57 -9.42 -3.17
C ASP A 219 5.66 -10.61 -2.19
N ILE A 220 5.91 -10.38 -0.90
CA ILE A 220 5.85 -11.42 0.13
C ILE A 220 4.44 -12.04 0.20
N ARG A 221 3.38 -11.19 0.16
CA ARG A 221 1.99 -11.65 0.21
C ARG A 221 1.60 -12.53 -0.97
N THR A 222 2.17 -12.31 -2.17
CA THR A 222 1.87 -13.14 -3.35
C THR A 222 2.33 -14.59 -3.21
N GLU A 223 3.32 -14.84 -2.35
CA GLU A 223 3.94 -16.15 -2.15
C GLU A 223 3.84 -16.61 -0.70
N LEU A 224 2.77 -16.26 0.02
CA LEU A 224 2.54 -16.72 1.40
C LEU A 224 2.32 -18.24 1.48
N PRO A 225 2.68 -18.89 2.60
CA PRO A 225 2.33 -20.29 2.82
C PRO A 225 0.82 -20.46 2.87
N LYS A 226 0.33 -21.67 2.57
CA LYS A 226 -1.12 -21.98 2.51
C LYS A 226 -1.81 -21.90 3.88
N ASN A 227 -1.09 -21.55 4.94
CA ASN A 227 -1.63 -21.38 6.27
C ASN A 227 -2.51 -20.10 6.36
N LYS A 228 -3.74 -20.27 6.84
CA LYS A 228 -4.74 -19.20 6.96
C LYS A 228 -4.33 -18.12 7.96
N SER A 229 -3.60 -18.45 9.02
CA SER A 229 -3.19 -17.49 10.04
C SER A 229 -2.24 -16.40 9.48
N LEU A 230 -1.47 -16.75 8.45
CA LEU A 230 -0.50 -15.86 7.81
C LEU A 230 -1.12 -14.84 6.84
N GLN A 231 -2.38 -15.02 6.44
CA GLN A 231 -3.04 -14.16 5.44
C GLN A 231 -3.22 -12.71 5.91
N SER A 232 -3.14 -12.48 7.22
CA SER A 232 -3.21 -11.16 7.85
C SER A 232 -1.90 -10.35 7.74
N PHE A 233 -0.79 -10.97 7.34
CA PHE A 233 0.54 -10.35 7.32
C PHE A 233 0.57 -9.01 6.57
N GLY A 234 0.98 -7.94 7.25
CA GLY A 234 1.18 -6.63 6.63
C GLY A 234 -0.08 -5.82 6.34
N LEU A 235 -1.29 -6.39 6.44
CA LEU A 235 -2.54 -5.68 6.14
C LEU A 235 -2.76 -4.44 7.02
N ALA A 236 -2.36 -4.52 8.29
CA ALA A 236 -2.49 -3.39 9.23
C ALA A 236 -1.62 -2.19 8.85
N LEU A 237 -0.53 -2.39 8.09
CA LEU A 237 0.39 -1.33 7.69
C LEU A 237 -0.07 -0.63 6.39
N VAL A 238 -0.83 -1.34 5.54
CA VAL A 238 -1.22 -0.85 4.22
C VAL A 238 -1.97 0.49 4.26
N PRO A 239 -2.99 0.70 5.12
CA PRO A 239 -3.70 1.98 5.16
C PRO A 239 -2.78 3.16 5.49
N ARG A 240 -1.94 3.01 6.53
CA ARG A 240 -1.00 4.04 6.95
C ARG A 240 0.00 4.36 5.83
N LEU A 241 0.53 3.35 5.13
CA LEU A 241 1.43 3.57 4.00
C LEU A 241 0.73 4.28 2.84
N HIS A 242 -0.53 3.95 2.53
CA HIS A 242 -1.32 4.65 1.52
C HIS A 242 -1.62 6.11 1.91
N GLU A 243 -1.87 6.42 3.18
CA GLU A 243 -2.03 7.80 3.64
C GLU A 243 -0.77 8.62 3.39
N LYS A 244 0.40 8.03 3.66
CA LYS A 244 1.71 8.68 3.43
C LYS A 244 2.02 8.90 1.96
N ILE A 245 1.60 7.97 1.08
CA ILE A 245 1.71 8.15 -0.37
C ILE A 245 0.73 9.22 -0.83
N ALA A 246 -0.51 9.20 -0.35
CA ALA A 246 -1.52 10.18 -0.69
C ALA A 246 -1.06 11.61 -0.35
N SER A 247 -0.48 11.81 0.84
CA SER A 247 0.07 13.11 1.22
C SER A 247 1.21 13.54 0.29
N THR A 248 2.17 12.66 0.03
CA THR A 248 3.36 13.00 -0.79
C THR A 248 2.98 13.27 -2.26
N VAL A 249 2.09 12.47 -2.84
CA VAL A 249 1.69 12.59 -4.26
C VAL A 249 0.88 13.87 -4.51
N SER A 250 0.14 14.34 -3.51
CA SER A 250 -0.74 15.50 -3.64
C SER A 250 -0.14 16.81 -3.12
N GLU A 251 0.95 16.78 -2.34
CA GLU A 251 1.51 17.95 -1.66
C GLU A 251 1.75 19.15 -2.58
N ASP A 252 2.53 18.99 -3.65
CA ASP A 252 2.86 20.07 -4.58
C ASP A 252 1.63 20.57 -5.34
N LEU A 253 0.71 19.66 -5.66
CA LEU A 253 -0.52 19.97 -6.38
C LEU A 253 -1.48 20.77 -5.51
N LEU A 254 -1.62 20.40 -4.23
CA LEU A 254 -2.39 21.14 -3.23
C LEU A 254 -1.79 22.52 -2.97
N LYS A 255 -0.46 22.63 -2.84
CA LYS A 255 0.25 23.93 -2.74
C LYS A 255 0.04 24.81 -3.97
N SER A 256 0.00 24.22 -5.17
CA SER A 256 -0.29 24.97 -6.39
C SER A 256 -1.76 25.36 -6.49
N PHE A 257 -2.66 24.49 -6.05
CA PHE A 257 -4.11 24.70 -6.08
C PHE A 257 -4.54 25.77 -5.08
N SER A 258 -3.94 25.81 -3.88
CA SER A 258 -4.29 26.78 -2.84
C SER A 258 -4.04 28.23 -3.24
N LYS A 259 -3.05 28.48 -4.10
CA LYS A 259 -2.82 29.80 -4.71
C LYS A 259 -4.00 30.30 -5.53
N SER A 260 -4.89 29.42 -5.97
CA SER A 260 -6.08 29.76 -6.75
C SER A 260 -7.26 30.25 -5.90
N PHE A 261 -7.27 29.97 -4.59
CA PHE A 261 -8.33 30.40 -3.68
C PHE A 261 -8.43 31.92 -3.59
N GLY A 262 -7.32 32.63 -3.82
CA GLY A 262 -7.21 34.09 -3.84
C GLY A 262 -7.75 34.79 -5.09
N LYS A 263 -8.21 34.05 -6.11
CA LYS A 263 -8.52 34.64 -7.42
C LYS A 263 -9.82 35.43 -7.39
N LYS A 264 -9.75 36.68 -7.87
CA LYS A 264 -10.87 37.62 -7.94
C LYS A 264 -11.54 37.70 -9.32
N LYS A 265 -11.06 36.93 -10.30
CA LYS A 265 -11.54 36.94 -11.69
C LYS A 265 -11.89 35.52 -12.15
N VAL A 266 -13.04 35.39 -12.80
CA VAL A 266 -13.48 34.14 -13.46
C VAL A 266 -12.90 34.12 -14.88
N ALA A 267 -12.25 33.02 -15.25
CA ALA A 267 -11.75 32.84 -16.60
C ALA A 267 -12.91 32.47 -17.55
N GLY A 268 -13.01 33.16 -18.70
CA GLY A 268 -13.81 32.84 -19.89
C GLY A 268 -15.13 32.08 -19.69
N ARG A 269 -16.27 32.76 -19.84
CA ARG A 269 -17.60 32.13 -19.86
C ARG A 269 -17.99 31.70 -21.27
N SER A 270 -18.77 30.61 -21.36
CA SER A 270 -19.53 30.29 -22.58
C SER A 270 -20.59 31.38 -22.76
N LEU A 271 -20.39 32.29 -23.72
CA LEU A 271 -21.23 33.48 -23.97
C LEU A 271 -22.69 33.18 -24.38
N TRP A 272 -23.11 31.91 -24.42
CA TRP A 272 -24.35 31.49 -25.08
C TRP A 272 -25.21 30.48 -24.29
N GLU A 273 -24.93 30.23 -23.00
CA GLU A 273 -25.67 29.22 -22.21
C GLU A 273 -26.43 29.80 -21.00
N GLY A 274 -27.76 29.92 -21.16
CA GLY A 274 -28.72 30.06 -20.07
C GLY A 274 -28.93 31.48 -19.54
N ASN A 275 -30.11 31.70 -18.95
CA ASN A 275 -30.42 32.87 -18.13
C ASN A 275 -30.77 32.40 -16.71
N PRO A 276 -29.97 32.74 -15.66
CA PRO A 276 -28.66 33.38 -15.70
C PRO A 276 -27.55 32.44 -16.25
N GLU A 277 -26.44 33.02 -16.72
CA GLU A 277 -25.27 32.28 -17.19
C GLU A 277 -24.58 31.56 -16.02
N LEU A 278 -24.65 30.23 -16.03
CA LEU A 278 -23.99 29.36 -15.05
C LEU A 278 -22.75 28.70 -15.68
N PRO A 279 -21.70 28.44 -14.89
CA PRO A 279 -20.53 27.74 -15.40
C PRO A 279 -20.86 26.28 -15.73
N VAL A 280 -20.32 25.81 -16.86
CA VAL A 280 -20.43 24.42 -17.34
C VAL A 280 -19.06 23.72 -17.41
N GLN A 281 -17.99 24.43 -17.07
CA GLN A 281 -16.62 23.94 -17.06
C GLN A 281 -15.95 24.31 -15.73
N PRO A 282 -15.04 23.46 -15.23
CA PRO A 282 -14.25 23.79 -14.06
C PRO A 282 -13.28 24.92 -14.34
N SER A 283 -12.82 25.58 -13.28
CA SER A 283 -11.73 26.53 -13.42
C SER A 283 -10.45 25.82 -13.90
N PRO A 284 -9.53 26.55 -14.58
CA PRO A 284 -8.26 25.99 -14.99
C PRO A 284 -7.43 25.42 -13.83
N ALA A 285 -7.64 25.90 -12.60
CA ALA A 285 -6.94 25.39 -11.42
C ALA A 285 -7.47 24.00 -11.03
N THR A 286 -8.80 23.84 -11.00
CA THR A 286 -9.47 22.57 -10.66
C THR A 286 -9.17 21.50 -11.71
N PHE A 287 -9.22 21.84 -13.00
CA PHE A 287 -8.82 20.91 -14.05
C PHE A 287 -7.34 20.49 -13.95
N LYS A 288 -6.43 21.45 -13.70
CA LYS A 288 -5.00 21.17 -13.52
C LYS A 288 -4.73 20.30 -12.29
N LEU A 289 -5.49 20.48 -11.20
CA LEU A 289 -5.42 19.63 -10.02
C LEU A 289 -5.77 18.18 -10.39
N LEU A 290 -6.93 17.94 -11.02
CA LEU A 290 -7.36 16.59 -11.41
C LEU A 290 -6.38 15.91 -12.37
N ASN A 291 -5.95 16.63 -13.42
CA ASN A 291 -4.98 16.10 -14.38
C ASN A 291 -3.59 15.85 -13.75
N GLY A 292 -3.16 16.77 -12.87
CA GLY A 292 -1.93 16.66 -12.12
C GLY A 292 -1.93 15.46 -11.19
N LEU A 293 -3.04 15.21 -10.48
CA LEU A 293 -3.21 14.05 -9.61
C LEU A 293 -3.10 12.75 -10.39
N THR A 294 -3.83 12.60 -11.51
CA THR A 294 -3.73 11.41 -12.36
C THR A 294 -2.30 11.17 -12.85
N SER A 295 -1.59 12.24 -13.24
CA SER A 295 -0.20 12.16 -13.70
C SER A 295 0.76 11.77 -12.57
N ALA A 296 0.58 12.34 -11.37
CA ALA A 296 1.40 12.07 -10.20
C ALA A 296 1.18 10.64 -9.68
N MET A 297 -0.08 10.17 -9.67
CA MET A 297 -0.44 8.78 -9.36
C MET A 297 0.22 7.81 -10.33
N ALA A 298 0.14 8.08 -11.65
CA ALA A 298 0.76 7.25 -12.66
C ALA A 298 2.30 7.21 -12.53
N LYS A 299 2.93 8.35 -12.18
CA LYS A 299 4.38 8.45 -11.94
C LYS A 299 4.83 7.65 -10.72
N ALA A 300 4.03 7.62 -9.65
CA ALA A 300 4.32 6.81 -8.45
C ALA A 300 4.26 5.29 -8.77
N GLY A 301 3.34 4.91 -9.66
CA GLY A 301 3.15 3.55 -10.14
C GLY A 301 1.68 3.15 -10.13
N SER A 302 1.17 2.66 -11.27
CA SER A 302 -0.21 2.16 -11.38
C SER A 302 -0.49 0.98 -10.46
N ASP A 303 0.55 0.24 -10.07
CA ASP A 303 0.51 -0.95 -9.23
C ASP A 303 0.09 -0.69 -7.78
N LEU A 304 0.13 0.57 -7.34
CA LEU A 304 -0.14 0.98 -5.96
C LEU A 304 -1.62 1.36 -5.73
N TRP A 305 -2.33 1.73 -6.80
CA TRP A 305 -3.65 2.37 -6.71
C TRP A 305 -4.78 1.35 -6.79
N SER A 306 -4.93 0.55 -5.74
CA SER A 306 -6.14 -0.27 -5.54
C SER A 306 -7.36 0.61 -5.21
N PRO A 307 -8.61 0.12 -5.35
CA PRO A 307 -9.80 0.88 -4.97
C PRO A 307 -9.76 1.38 -3.51
N SER A 308 -9.15 0.62 -2.61
CA SER A 308 -8.94 1.03 -1.21
C SER A 308 -7.90 2.15 -1.08
N ALA A 309 -6.80 2.09 -1.84
CA ALA A 309 -5.79 3.15 -1.87
C ALA A 309 -6.37 4.47 -2.42
N VAL A 310 -7.15 4.38 -3.49
CA VAL A 310 -7.83 5.53 -4.10
C VAL A 310 -8.87 6.11 -3.14
N SER A 311 -9.59 5.28 -2.39
CA SER A 311 -10.51 5.74 -1.33
C SER A 311 -9.78 6.55 -0.25
N ILE A 312 -8.62 6.09 0.22
CA ILE A 312 -7.78 6.81 1.19
C ILE A 312 -7.31 8.16 0.61
N LEU A 313 -6.83 8.16 -0.64
CA LEU A 313 -6.43 9.40 -1.32
C LEU A 313 -7.59 10.39 -1.44
N LYS A 314 -8.77 9.92 -1.89
CA LYS A 314 -9.98 10.74 -2.01
C LYS A 314 -10.39 11.33 -0.66
N SER A 315 -10.39 10.53 0.41
CA SER A 315 -10.67 11.00 1.77
C SER A 315 -9.69 12.09 2.20
N TYR A 316 -8.39 11.85 2.04
CA TYR A 316 -7.34 12.82 2.35
C TYR A 316 -7.52 14.15 1.60
N LEU A 317 -7.76 14.09 0.29
CA LEU A 317 -7.96 15.28 -0.54
C LEU A 317 -9.20 16.08 -0.13
N ARG A 318 -10.30 15.41 0.23
CA ARG A 318 -11.53 16.08 0.68
C ARG A 318 -11.27 16.88 1.96
N THR A 319 -10.55 16.31 2.92
CA THR A 319 -10.18 17.00 4.15
C THR A 319 -9.23 18.17 3.90
N GLU A 320 -8.14 17.97 3.17
CA GLU A 320 -7.13 19.02 2.95
C GLU A 320 -7.65 20.18 2.10
N ILE A 321 -8.40 19.88 1.03
CA ILE A 321 -8.99 20.92 0.17
C ILE A 321 -10.06 21.68 0.94
N GLY A 322 -10.95 20.98 1.66
CA GLY A 322 -11.99 21.62 2.48
C GLY A 322 -11.39 22.59 3.50
N ASN A 323 -10.45 22.13 4.31
CA ASN A 323 -9.79 22.94 5.34
C ASN A 323 -9.03 24.14 4.77
N SER A 324 -8.18 23.90 3.76
CA SER A 324 -7.33 24.96 3.19
C SER A 324 -8.15 26.02 2.46
N TRP A 325 -9.22 25.63 1.77
CA TRP A 325 -10.08 26.56 1.05
C TRP A 325 -11.02 27.33 1.98
N SER A 326 -11.67 26.68 2.95
CA SER A 326 -12.48 27.37 3.97
C SER A 326 -11.65 28.39 4.75
N THR A 327 -10.41 28.07 5.10
CA THR A 327 -9.50 29.01 5.77
C THR A 327 -9.18 30.21 4.88
N ALA A 328 -8.83 29.96 3.62
CA ALA A 328 -8.52 31.03 2.66
C ALA A 328 -9.72 31.95 2.37
N LEU A 329 -10.94 31.41 2.42
CA LEU A 329 -12.17 32.19 2.23
C LEU A 329 -12.44 33.09 3.44
N LYS A 330 -12.30 32.56 4.67
CA LYS A 330 -12.44 33.34 5.92
C LYS A 330 -11.44 34.49 5.98
N GLU A 331 -10.17 34.25 5.63
CA GLU A 331 -9.16 35.31 5.58
C GLU A 331 -9.50 36.42 4.57
N GLN A 332 -10.17 36.10 3.46
CA GLN A 332 -10.61 37.10 2.50
C GLN A 332 -11.76 37.94 3.02
N ASP A 333 -12.70 37.32 3.73
CA ASP A 333 -13.83 38.02 4.35
C ASP A 333 -13.35 38.98 5.45
N GLU A 334 -12.39 38.58 6.27
CA GLU A 334 -11.76 39.45 7.29
C GLU A 334 -10.97 40.62 6.68
N LYS A 335 -10.21 40.36 5.60
CA LYS A 335 -9.49 41.41 4.84
C LYS A 335 -10.45 42.37 4.14
N ALA A 336 -11.65 41.92 3.76
CA ALA A 336 -12.69 42.78 3.21
C ALA A 336 -13.36 43.62 4.30
N ALA A 337 -13.68 43.04 5.46
CA ALA A 337 -14.33 43.72 6.58
C ALA A 337 -13.43 44.80 7.23
N SER A 338 -12.13 44.53 7.39
CA SER A 338 -11.16 45.49 7.96
C SER A 338 -10.94 46.74 7.08
N LYS A 339 -11.14 46.64 5.76
CA LYS A 339 -10.99 47.78 4.83
C LYS A 339 -12.20 48.71 4.79
N VAL A 340 -13.38 48.26 5.22
CA VAL A 340 -14.61 49.07 5.21
C VAL A 340 -14.67 50.02 6.41
N ASN A 341 -13.97 49.73 7.51
CA ASN A 341 -13.99 50.56 8.73
C ASN A 341 -12.93 51.68 8.78
N GLY A 342 -12.14 51.89 7.71
CA GLY A 342 -11.01 52.84 7.70
C GLY A 342 -11.25 54.21 7.05
N ALA A 343 -12.42 54.49 6.49
CA ALA A 343 -12.67 55.71 5.71
C ALA A 343 -13.75 56.60 6.36
N ALA A 344 -13.38 57.32 7.42
CA ALA A 344 -14.11 58.51 7.85
C ALA A 344 -13.19 59.45 8.63
N THR A 345 -12.70 60.52 7.97
CA THR A 345 -12.69 61.89 8.51
C THR A 345 -12.19 62.88 7.43
N ASN A 346 -13.05 63.85 7.12
CA ASN A 346 -12.84 64.98 6.21
C ASN A 346 -11.78 65.97 6.72
N GLY A 347 -11.13 66.67 5.79
CA GLY A 347 -10.47 67.96 6.02
C GLY A 347 -9.79 68.50 4.77
N GLU A 348 -10.45 69.45 4.08
CA GLU A 348 -9.96 70.22 2.93
C GLU A 348 -8.74 71.10 3.27
N ALA A 349 -7.80 71.24 2.31
CA ALA A 349 -7.13 72.50 1.98
C ALA A 349 -6.38 72.38 0.64
N GLU A 350 -6.59 73.36 -0.25
CA GLU A 350 -5.97 73.56 -1.56
C GLU A 350 -4.44 73.65 -1.53
N SER A 351 -3.75 73.12 -2.56
CA SER A 351 -2.67 73.84 -3.29
C SER A 351 -2.25 73.07 -4.57
N GLU A 352 -1.79 73.84 -5.55
CA GLU A 352 -1.58 73.55 -6.97
C GLU A 352 -0.45 72.53 -7.32
N GLU A 353 -0.57 71.98 -8.54
CA GLU A 353 0.32 71.09 -9.33
C GLU A 353 1.79 71.59 -9.56
N PRO A 354 2.72 70.84 -10.22
CA PRO A 354 2.57 69.57 -10.97
C PRO A 354 3.61 68.44 -10.71
N GLU A 355 3.21 67.24 -11.18
CA GLU A 355 3.96 66.11 -11.78
C GLU A 355 5.35 65.68 -11.23
N GLU A 356 5.42 64.44 -10.72
CA GLU A 356 6.30 63.39 -11.28
C GLU A 356 5.98 61.99 -10.67
N GLU A 357 5.71 61.04 -11.57
CA GLU A 357 5.72 59.57 -11.46
C GLU A 357 5.45 58.90 -10.10
N ARG A 358 4.19 58.52 -9.86
CA ARG A 358 3.84 57.43 -8.93
C ARG A 358 3.15 56.30 -9.68
N GLN A 359 3.83 55.15 -9.75
CA GLN A 359 3.25 53.86 -10.08
C GLN A 359 2.04 53.60 -9.19
N THR A 360 0.86 53.67 -9.80
CA THR A 360 -0.42 53.42 -9.16
C THR A 360 -0.60 51.93 -8.89
N ASN A 361 -0.29 51.50 -7.67
CA ASN A 361 -0.93 50.34 -7.06
C ASN A 361 -2.39 50.70 -6.76
N GLY A 362 -3.21 50.72 -7.81
CA GLY A 362 -4.66 50.88 -7.73
C GLY A 362 -5.28 49.64 -7.06
N VAL A 363 -5.71 49.80 -5.81
CA VAL A 363 -6.48 48.79 -5.09
C VAL A 363 -7.90 48.81 -5.63
N GLU A 364 -8.21 47.93 -6.60
CA GLU A 364 -9.58 47.72 -7.08
C GLU A 364 -10.43 47.06 -5.98
N VAL A 365 -11.46 47.79 -5.54
CA VAL A 365 -12.63 47.26 -4.84
C VAL A 365 -13.29 46.26 -5.77
N VAL A 366 -13.38 44.98 -5.37
CA VAL A 366 -14.01 43.95 -6.20
C VAL A 366 -15.49 44.28 -6.30
N ASP A 367 -15.98 44.49 -7.53
CA ASP A 367 -17.39 44.67 -7.84
C ASP A 367 -18.22 43.51 -7.24
N PRO A 368 -19.31 43.77 -6.49
CA PRO A 368 -20.17 42.73 -5.93
C PRO A 368 -20.65 41.71 -7.00
N ILE A 369 -20.80 42.13 -8.25
CA ILE A 369 -21.17 41.24 -9.36
C ILE A 369 -20.04 40.25 -9.64
N GLN A 370 -18.79 40.72 -9.71
CA GLN A 370 -17.62 39.86 -9.93
C GLN A 370 -17.42 38.89 -8.76
N ARG A 371 -17.67 39.33 -7.52
CA ARG A 371 -17.60 38.47 -6.34
C ARG A 371 -18.62 37.32 -6.42
N LYS A 372 -19.88 37.63 -6.76
CA LYS A 372 -20.93 36.60 -6.95
C LYS A 372 -20.57 35.61 -8.06
N GLN A 373 -20.00 36.09 -9.16
CA GLN A 373 -19.53 35.24 -10.25
C GLN A 373 -18.39 34.30 -9.82
N VAL A 374 -17.44 34.79 -9.03
CA VAL A 374 -16.34 33.98 -8.47
C VAL A 374 -16.87 32.91 -7.52
N LEU A 375 -17.77 33.27 -6.61
CA LEU A 375 -18.40 32.31 -5.69
C LEU A 375 -19.21 31.24 -6.44
N THR A 376 -19.90 31.61 -7.52
CA THR A 376 -20.62 30.66 -8.38
C THR A 376 -19.67 29.68 -9.07
N GLN A 377 -18.49 30.15 -9.53
CA GLN A 377 -17.46 29.28 -10.10
C GLN A 377 -16.83 28.37 -9.05
N PHE A 378 -16.54 28.88 -7.85
CA PHE A 378 -16.01 28.08 -6.75
C PHE A 378 -16.99 27.00 -6.32
N LEU A 379 -18.29 27.31 -6.28
CA LEU A 379 -19.32 26.32 -6.01
C LEU A 379 -19.34 25.23 -7.09
N PHE A 380 -19.23 25.58 -8.38
CA PHE A 380 -19.12 24.58 -9.45
C PHE A 380 -17.89 23.68 -9.26
N ASP A 381 -16.74 24.27 -8.98
CA ASP A 381 -15.48 23.54 -8.78
C ASP A 381 -15.57 22.59 -7.57
N VAL A 382 -16.15 23.01 -6.45
CA VAL A 382 -16.39 22.17 -5.27
C VAL A 382 -17.35 21.04 -5.59
N LEU A 383 -18.46 21.31 -6.29
CA LEU A 383 -19.42 20.27 -6.70
C LEU A 383 -18.79 19.25 -7.65
N LEU A 384 -17.89 19.69 -8.54
CA LEU A 384 -17.11 18.80 -9.39
C LEU A 384 -16.16 17.94 -8.55
N LEU A 385 -15.42 18.54 -7.60
CA LEU A 385 -14.49 17.82 -6.73
C LEU A 385 -15.22 16.81 -5.82
N GLN A 386 -16.39 17.16 -5.33
CA GLN A 386 -17.26 16.25 -4.56
C GLN A 386 -17.66 15.03 -5.40
N SER A 387 -17.95 15.24 -6.69
CA SER A 387 -18.29 14.16 -7.63
C SER A 387 -17.05 13.32 -8.00
N SER A 388 -15.88 13.94 -8.19
CA SER A 388 -14.65 13.21 -8.52
C SER A 388 -14.09 12.41 -7.36
N PHE A 389 -14.29 12.91 -6.13
CA PHE A 389 -13.84 12.26 -4.90
C PHE A 389 -14.98 11.55 -4.16
N GLU A 390 -16.03 11.15 -4.88
CA GLU A 390 -17.14 10.40 -4.28
C GLU A 390 -16.63 9.04 -3.75
N LEU A 391 -16.98 8.75 -2.50
CA LEU A 391 -16.65 7.51 -1.82
C LEU A 391 -17.90 6.61 -1.81
N GLN A 392 -17.77 5.38 -2.31
CA GLN A 392 -18.87 4.43 -2.27
C GLN A 392 -19.16 4.03 -0.81
N ASN A 393 -20.43 4.10 -0.41
CA ASN A 393 -20.96 3.60 0.87
C ASN A 393 -20.50 4.32 2.15
N VAL A 394 -20.15 5.62 2.08
CA VAL A 394 -19.86 6.41 3.29
C VAL A 394 -20.68 7.70 3.28
N GLU A 395 -21.63 7.82 4.21
CA GLU A 395 -22.22 9.12 4.56
C GLU A 395 -21.11 9.98 5.17
N THR A 396 -20.56 10.90 4.36
CA THR A 396 -19.39 11.68 4.73
C THR A 396 -19.81 13.12 5.02
N ASP A 397 -20.09 13.45 6.28
CA ASP A 397 -20.10 14.84 6.74
C ASP A 397 -18.64 15.34 6.83
N ASP A 398 -18.05 15.62 5.67
CA ASP A 398 -16.65 16.03 5.55
C ASP A 398 -16.49 17.51 5.21
N GLU A 399 -15.26 18.00 5.35
CA GLU A 399 -14.91 19.41 5.20
C GLU A 399 -15.17 19.94 3.78
N LEU A 400 -15.12 19.09 2.75
CA LEU A 400 -15.46 19.49 1.39
C LEU A 400 -16.97 19.62 1.19
N GLN A 401 -17.79 18.80 1.86
CA GLN A 401 -19.24 18.97 1.89
C GLN A 401 -19.64 20.23 2.63
N LYS A 402 -19.04 20.49 3.80
CA LYS A 402 -19.27 21.71 4.58
C LYS A 402 -18.93 22.97 3.77
N LEU A 403 -17.76 23.00 3.11
CA LEU A 403 -17.36 24.08 2.22
C LEU A 403 -18.38 24.30 1.09
N GLY A 404 -18.90 23.21 0.50
CA GLY A 404 -19.94 23.30 -0.52
C GLY A 404 -21.22 23.98 0.00
N GLY A 405 -21.64 23.63 1.22
CA GLY A 405 -22.78 24.28 1.88
C GLY A 405 -22.54 25.75 2.23
N GLU A 406 -21.34 26.10 2.71
CA GLU A 406 -20.94 27.49 2.98
C GLU A 406 -20.97 28.34 1.69
N LEU A 407 -20.38 27.84 0.60
CA LEU A 407 -20.40 28.52 -0.69
C LEU A 407 -21.80 28.64 -1.29
N GLU A 408 -22.66 27.62 -1.10
CA GLU A 408 -24.05 27.66 -1.54
C GLU A 408 -24.84 28.79 -0.84
N GLN A 409 -24.61 28.97 0.46
CA GLN A 409 -25.21 30.05 1.23
C GLN A 409 -24.70 31.43 0.79
N GLN A 410 -23.38 31.56 0.56
CA GLN A 410 -22.75 32.84 0.16
C GLN A 410 -23.04 33.25 -1.29
N ALA A 411 -23.29 32.29 -2.20
CA ALA A 411 -23.51 32.60 -3.62
C ALA A 411 -24.90 33.17 -3.92
N GLU A 412 -25.85 33.10 -2.97
CA GLU A 412 -27.23 33.62 -3.10
C GLU A 412 -27.90 33.24 -4.45
N LEU A 413 -27.81 31.96 -4.81
CA LEU A 413 -28.44 31.41 -6.01
C LEU A 413 -29.87 30.94 -5.70
N ASP A 414 -30.78 31.07 -6.66
CA ASP A 414 -32.11 30.48 -6.57
C ASP A 414 -32.05 28.93 -6.63
N SER A 415 -33.10 28.26 -6.15
CA SER A 415 -33.11 26.80 -6.05
C SER A 415 -33.02 26.08 -7.41
N ALA A 416 -33.48 26.70 -8.50
CA ALA A 416 -33.40 26.13 -9.84
C ALA A 416 -31.97 26.23 -10.39
N SER A 417 -31.32 27.39 -10.23
CA SER A 417 -29.91 27.60 -10.60
C SER A 417 -28.98 26.66 -9.84
N ARG A 418 -29.23 26.41 -8.55
CA ARG A 418 -28.46 25.44 -7.75
C ARG A 418 -28.56 24.02 -8.27
N LYS A 419 -29.78 23.54 -8.54
CA LYS A 419 -30.00 22.21 -9.13
C LYS A 419 -29.33 22.08 -10.49
N ARG A 420 -29.41 23.12 -11.33
CA ARG A 420 -28.74 23.15 -12.64
C ARG A 420 -27.23 23.07 -12.50
N LEU A 421 -26.64 23.80 -11.56
CA LEU A 421 -25.20 23.79 -11.30
C LEU A 421 -24.70 22.42 -10.83
N GLN A 422 -25.42 21.81 -9.89
CA GLN A 422 -25.12 20.46 -9.40
C GLN A 422 -25.22 19.40 -10.50
N GLN A 423 -26.26 19.49 -11.34
CA GLN A 423 -26.41 18.59 -12.48
C GLN A 423 -25.29 18.79 -13.52
N ALA A 424 -24.92 20.03 -13.80
CA ALA A 424 -23.85 20.37 -14.74
C ALA A 424 -22.49 19.82 -14.28
N ALA A 425 -22.15 19.96 -12.98
CA ALA A 425 -20.93 19.41 -12.42
C ALA A 425 -20.89 17.87 -12.51
N LYS A 426 -21.98 17.19 -12.16
CA LYS A 426 -22.10 15.72 -12.27
C LYS A 426 -22.00 15.24 -13.71
N GLU A 427 -22.65 15.94 -14.64
CA GLU A 427 -22.60 15.59 -16.05
C GLU A 427 -21.22 15.83 -16.66
N TYR A 428 -20.55 16.93 -16.28
CA TYR A 428 -19.17 17.19 -16.67
C TYR A 428 -18.25 16.05 -16.20
N TRP A 429 -18.34 15.66 -14.92
CA TRP A 429 -17.57 14.52 -14.40
C TRP A 429 -17.87 13.24 -15.16
N LYS A 430 -19.15 12.91 -15.37
CA LYS A 430 -19.54 11.70 -16.11
C LYS A 430 -18.96 11.66 -17.54
N ARG A 431 -18.84 12.80 -18.20
CA ARG A 431 -18.26 12.92 -19.55
C ARG A 431 -16.73 12.86 -19.55
N THR A 432 -16.08 13.29 -18.46
CA THR A 432 -14.62 13.49 -18.41
C THR A 432 -13.88 12.51 -17.50
N SER A 433 -14.57 11.70 -16.70
CA SER A 433 -13.96 10.81 -15.70
C SER A 433 -12.93 9.86 -16.30
N LEU A 434 -13.17 9.34 -17.51
CA LEU A 434 -12.24 8.47 -18.22
C LEU A 434 -10.88 9.12 -18.50
N LEU A 435 -10.81 10.45 -18.62
CA LEU A 435 -9.53 11.18 -18.77
C LEU A 435 -8.68 11.07 -17.50
N PHE A 436 -9.32 10.87 -16.36
CA PHE A 436 -8.66 10.83 -15.05
C PHE A 436 -8.38 9.41 -14.56
N GLY A 437 -8.71 8.38 -15.35
CA GLY A 437 -8.25 7.00 -15.23
C GLY A 437 -8.25 6.44 -13.81
N LEU A 438 -7.07 6.46 -13.17
CA LEU A 438 -6.83 5.96 -11.81
C LEU A 438 -7.69 6.62 -10.72
N LEU A 439 -8.22 7.82 -10.97
CA LEU A 439 -9.08 8.55 -10.04
C LEU A 439 -10.57 8.21 -10.22
N ALA A 440 -10.95 7.69 -11.38
CA ALA A 440 -12.34 7.52 -11.82
C ALA A 440 -13.09 6.42 -11.07
#